data_AF-W4VDM2-F1
#
_entry.id   AF-W4VDM2-F1
#
_cell.length_a   1.000
_cell.length_b   1.000
_cell.length_c   1.000
_cell.angle_alpha   90.00
_cell.angle_beta   90.00
_cell.angle_gamma   90.00
#
_symmetry.space_group_name_H-M   'P 1'
#
loop_
_entity.id
_entity.type
_entity.pdbx_description
1 polymer ?
#
loop_
_entity_poly.entity_id
_entity_poly.type
_entity_poly.pdbx_seq_one_letter_code
_entity_poly.pdbx_strand_id
1 'polypeptide(L)'
;MEFIKRKLLNESIRFIELCQSYVLDGKINVETYNSLSGIKLSFIKDMLERENTSIYFDRDFFRRINELFKTNSLIYEMSKKAITR
;
A
#
# COMPACT_ATOMS: atom_id res chain seq x y z
N MET A 1 22.68 6.86 1.42
CA MET A 1 21.25 7.13 1.72
C MET A 1 20.29 6.10 1.12
N GLU A 2 20.65 5.40 0.03
CA GLU A 2 19.79 4.42 -0.64
C GLU A 2 19.26 3.30 0.27
N PHE A 3 20.12 2.72 1.13
CA PHE A 3 19.72 1.70 2.11
C PHE A 3 18.59 2.17 3.03
N ILE A 4 18.68 3.40 3.56
CA ILE A 4 17.67 3.98 4.45
C ILE A 4 16.36 4.18 3.70
N LYS A 5 16.42 4.70 2.47
CA LYS A 5 15.23 4.86 1.61
C LYS A 5 14.56 3.51 1.33
N ARG A 6 15.33 2.49 0.98
CA ARG A 6 14.82 1.12 0.74
C ARG A 6 14.22 0.51 2.01
N LYS A 7 14.86 0.70 3.17
CA LYS A 7 14.33 0.23 4.46
C LYS A 7 13.01 0.92 4.81
N LEU A 8 12.94 2.24 4.66
CA LEU A 8 11.72 3.02 4.91
C LEU A 8 10.56 2.59 4.00
N LEU A 9 10.86 2.36 2.71
CA LEU A 9 9.86 1.91 1.75
C LEU A 9 9.37 0.49 2.08
N ASN A 10 10.28 -0.42 2.43
CA ASN A 10 9.93 -1.77 2.88
C ASN A 10 9.02 -1.78 4.11
N GLU A 11 9.35 -0.98 5.12
CA GLU A 11 8.53 -0.91 6.35
C GLU A 11 7.17 -0.24 6.07
N SER A 12 7.12 0.72 5.14
CA SER A 12 5.85 1.32 4.70
C SER A 12 4.95 0.31 3.98
N ILE A 13 5.53 -0.51 3.09
CA ILE A 13 4.84 -1.60 2.39
C ILE A 13 4.31 -2.62 3.40
N ARG A 14 5.17 -3.09 4.33
CA ARG A 14 4.79 -4.05 5.39
C ARG A 14 3.61 -3.56 6.22
N PHE A 15 3.62 -2.29 6.59
CA PHE A 15 2.53 -1.70 7.35
C PHE A 15 1.20 -1.75 6.56
N ILE A 16 1.22 -1.40 5.27
CA ILE A 16 0.01 -1.43 4.45
C ILE A 16 -0.49 -2.86 4.28
N GLU A 17 0.39 -3.84 4.05
CA GLU A 17 0.03 -5.26 3.96
C GLU A 17 -0.65 -5.76 5.23
N LEU A 18 -0.16 -5.36 6.41
CA LEU A 18 -0.79 -5.67 7.68
C LEU A 18 -2.21 -5.08 7.75
N CYS A 19 -2.37 -3.81 7.37
CA CYS A 19 -3.68 -3.17 7.32
C CYS A 19 -4.62 -3.85 6.31
N GLN A 20 -4.10 -4.29 5.16
CA GLN A 20 -4.86 -5.03 4.14
C GLN A 20 -5.34 -6.38 4.67
N SER A 21 -4.49 -7.13 5.36
CA SER A 21 -4.89 -8.36 6.03
C SER A 21 -6.00 -8.08 7.07
N TYR A 22 -5.86 -7.03 7.88
CA TYR A 22 -6.85 -6.73 8.91
C TYR A 22 -8.20 -6.33 8.35
N VAL A 23 -8.26 -5.58 7.24
CA VAL A 23 -9.54 -5.22 6.63
C VAL A 23 -10.18 -6.40 5.90
N LEU A 24 -9.38 -7.24 5.24
CA LEU A 24 -9.86 -8.46 4.57
C LEU A 24 -10.38 -9.50 5.57
N ASP A 25 -9.76 -9.60 6.75
CA ASP A 25 -10.21 -10.45 7.86
C ASP A 25 -11.41 -9.86 8.61
N GLY A 26 -11.86 -8.65 8.28
CA GLY A 26 -12.94 -7.93 8.98
C GLY A 26 -12.56 -7.42 10.38
N LYS A 27 -11.27 -7.39 10.74
CA LYS A 27 -10.76 -6.87 12.01
C LYS A 27 -10.82 -5.34 12.10
N ILE A 28 -10.72 -4.66 10.95
CA ILE A 28 -10.92 -3.22 10.83
C ILE A 28 -11.89 -2.93 9.67
N ASN A 29 -12.63 -1.84 9.74
CA ASN A 29 -13.48 -1.40 8.63
C ASN A 29 -12.67 -0.66 7.56
N VAL A 30 -13.28 -0.45 6.39
CA VAL A 30 -12.61 0.20 5.24
C VAL A 30 -12.24 1.67 5.54
N GLU A 31 -13.05 2.37 6.34
CA GLU A 31 -12.75 3.74 6.74
C GLU A 31 -11.45 3.81 7.57
N THR A 32 -11.32 2.95 8.57
CA THR A 32 -10.12 2.81 9.40
C THR A 32 -8.92 2.41 8.54
N TYR A 33 -9.09 1.47 7.62
CA TYR A 33 -8.05 1.09 6.65
C TYR A 33 -7.58 2.29 5.82
N ASN A 34 -8.51 3.10 5.29
CA ASN A 34 -8.20 4.27 4.49
C ASN A 34 -7.45 5.33 5.31
N SER A 35 -7.87 5.58 6.55
CA SER A 35 -7.19 6.51 7.46
C SER A 35 -5.76 6.08 7.80
N LEU A 36 -5.51 4.78 7.98
CA LEU A 36 -4.19 4.24 8.32
C LEU A 36 -3.26 4.16 7.11
N SER A 37 -3.78 3.76 5.95
CA SER A 37 -2.96 3.40 4.79
C SER A 37 -2.84 4.53 3.75
N GLY A 38 -3.80 5.45 3.67
CA GLY A 38 -3.90 6.44 2.59
C GLY A 38 -2.66 7.31 2.43
N ILE A 39 -2.15 7.90 3.52
CA ILE A 39 -0.93 8.72 3.50
C ILE A 39 0.29 7.90 3.04
N LYS A 40 0.38 6.63 3.45
CA LYS A 40 1.51 5.76 3.10
C LYS A 40 1.46 5.28 1.66
N LEU A 41 0.26 5.01 1.14
CA LEU A 41 0.05 4.70 -0.28
C LEU A 41 0.48 5.87 -1.17
N SER A 42 0.11 7.10 -0.81
CA SER A 42 0.56 8.32 -1.50
C SER A 42 2.08 8.47 -1.43
N PHE A 43 2.68 8.28 -0.26
CA PHE A 43 4.14 8.31 -0.08
C PHE A 43 4.85 7.29 -1.00
N ILE A 44 4.37 6.05 -1.07
CA ILE A 44 4.94 5.03 -1.96
C ILE A 44 4.83 5.46 -3.42
N LYS A 45 3.66 5.96 -3.83
CA LYS A 45 3.44 6.43 -5.21
C LYS A 45 4.38 7.57 -5.58
N ASP A 46 4.53 8.57 -4.70
CA ASP A 46 5.44 9.69 -4.91
C ASP A 46 6.91 9.26 -5.00
N MET A 47 7.31 8.29 -4.16
CA MET A 47 8.67 7.71 -4.21
C MET A 47 8.95 6.93 -5.50
N LEU A 48 7.92 6.38 -6.16
CA LEU A 48 8.07 5.66 -7.43
C LEU A 48 8.01 6.61 -8.65
N GLU A 49 7.19 7.66 -8.60
CA GLU A 49 6.91 8.53 -9.75
C GLU A 49 7.80 9.78 -9.83
N ARG A 50 8.15 10.40 -8.69
CA ARG A 50 8.73 11.75 -8.66
C ARG A 50 10.21 11.79 -8.32
N GLU A 51 10.65 10.89 -7.45
CA GLU A 51 12.07 10.69 -7.29
C GLU A 51 12.51 9.83 -8.49
N ASN A 52 13.34 10.40 -9.38
CA ASN A 52 14.25 9.63 -10.25
C ASN A 52 15.17 8.81 -9.33
N THR A 53 14.59 7.82 -8.66
CA THR A 53 15.17 7.19 -7.49
C THR A 53 16.36 6.42 -8.01
N SER A 54 17.55 6.78 -7.51
CA SER A 54 18.73 5.93 -7.62
C SER A 54 18.57 4.62 -6.83
N ILE A 55 17.34 4.25 -6.44
CA ILE A 55 17.04 3.06 -5.65
C ILE A 55 16.83 1.93 -6.64
N TYR A 56 17.72 0.95 -6.61
CA TYR A 56 17.49 -0.26 -7.37
C TYR A 56 16.33 -1.06 -6.75
N PHE A 57 15.28 -1.25 -7.53
CA PHE A 57 14.17 -2.14 -7.20
C PHE A 57 14.30 -3.43 -8.01
N ASP A 58 14.42 -4.56 -7.32
CA ASP A 58 14.40 -5.86 -7.95
C ASP A 58 12.97 -6.23 -8.43
N ARG A 59 12.88 -7.26 -9.27
CA ARG A 59 11.59 -7.71 -9.83
C ARG A 59 10.59 -8.13 -8.76
N ASP A 60 11.06 -8.74 -7.67
CA ASP A 60 10.19 -9.19 -6.58
C ASP A 60 9.59 -8.00 -5.83
N PHE A 61 10.37 -6.93 -5.65
CA PHE A 61 9.92 -5.69 -5.04
C PHE A 61 8.82 -5.01 -5.87
N PHE A 62 9.01 -4.91 -7.19
CA PHE A 62 7.97 -4.39 -8.08
C PHE A 62 6.71 -5.26 -8.06
N ARG A 63 6.85 -6.59 -8.05
CA ARG A 63 5.70 -7.50 -7.93
C ARG A 63 4.91 -7.20 -6.66
N ARG A 64 5.59 -7.09 -5.52
CA ARG A 64 4.98 -6.82 -4.22
C ARG A 64 4.24 -5.48 -4.18
N ILE A 65 4.82 -4.43 -4.73
CA ILE A 65 4.15 -3.12 -4.86
C ILE A 65 2.89 -3.21 -5.72
N ASN A 66 2.97 -3.91 -6.85
CA ASN A 66 1.82 -4.09 -7.74
C ASN A 66 0.69 -4.87 -7.05
N GLU A 67 1.01 -5.92 -6.29
CA GLU A 67 0.05 -6.68 -5.49
C GLU A 67 -0.60 -5.83 -4.40
N LEU A 68 0.19 -4.99 -3.73
CA LEU A 68 -0.30 -4.04 -2.74
C LEU A 68 -1.31 -3.06 -3.34
N PHE A 69 -1.02 -2.46 -4.51
CA PHE A 69 -1.97 -1.56 -5.17
C PHE A 69 -3.22 -2.27 -5.72
N LYS A 70 -3.07 -3.49 -6.25
CA LYS A 70 -4.23 -4.32 -6.65
C LYS A 70 -5.15 -4.60 -5.47
N THR A 71 -4.59 -4.98 -4.33
CA THR A 71 -5.35 -5.28 -3.12
C THR A 71 -6.07 -4.04 -2.60
N ASN A 72 -5.40 -2.88 -2.61
CA ASN A 72 -6.04 -1.61 -2.27
C ASN A 72 -7.24 -1.29 -3.19
N SER A 73 -7.10 -1.53 -4.49
CA SER A 73 -8.22 -1.37 -5.44
C SER A 73 -9.38 -2.31 -5.14
N LEU A 74 -9.12 -3.56 -4.75
CA LEU A 74 -10.16 -4.52 -4.39
C LEU A 74 -10.93 -4.08 -3.13
N ILE A 75 -10.21 -3.65 -2.09
CA ILE A 75 -10.80 -3.14 -0.84
C ILE A 75 -11.69 -1.92 -1.13
N TYR A 76 -11.24 -1.02 -2.01
CA TYR A 76 -12.01 0.14 -2.43
C TYR A 76 -13.29 -0.22 -3.20
N GLU A 77 -13.25 -1.23 -4.08
CA GLU A 77 -14.45 -1.68 -4.79
C GLU A 77 -15.42 -2.45 -3.88
N MET A 78 -14.91 -3.17 -2.87
CA MET A 78 -15.74 -3.80 -1.83
C MET A 78 -16.54 -2.76 -1.04
N SER A 79 -15.94 -1.62 -0.70
CA SER A 79 -16.65 -0.57 0.05
C SER A 79 -17.75 0.11 -0.78
N LYS A 80 -17.54 0.32 -2.08
CA LYS A 80 -18.57 0.86 -2.98
C LYS A 80 -19.78 -0.06 -3.10
N LYS A 81 -19.56 -1.38 -3.23
CA LYS A 81 -20.66 -2.36 -3.33
C LYS A 81 -21.48 -2.49 -2.05
N ALA A 82 -20.91 -2.19 -0.89
CA ALA A 82 -21.63 -2.20 0.38
C ALA A 82 -22.64 -1.05 0.52
N ILE A 83 -22.46 0.05 -0.22
CA ILE A 83 -23.32 1.24 -0.18
C ILE A 83 -24.55 1.10 -1.11
N THR A 84 -24.55 0.14 -2.04
CA THR A 84 -25.59 -0.02 -3.08
C THR A 84 -26.62 -1.12 -2.80
N ARG A 85 -26.68 -1.65 -1.56
CA ARG A 85 -27.70 -2.61 -1.09
C ARG A 85 -28.57 -1.96 -0.04
#